data_AF-A0A0K1ERQ1-F1
#
_entry.id   AF-A0A0K1ERQ1-F1
#
_cell.length_a   1.000
_cell.length_b   1.000
_cell.length_c   1.000
_cell.angle_alpha   90.00
_cell.angle_beta   90.00
_cell.angle_gamma   90.00
#
_symmetry.space_group_name_H-M   'P 1'
#
loop_
_entity.id
_entity.type
_entity.pdbx_description
1 polymer ?
#
loop_
_entity_poly.entity_id
_entity_poly.type
_entity_poly.pdbx_seq_one_letter_code
_entity_poly.pdbx_strand_id
1 'polypeptide(L)'
;MGAMFPVQVRQTVAVMVAGVLTLGTATAAAQQEDISLDLGGPRLLLRRVPKGSFTQGSPAGEIGRESDEVQRQVTLSIDIDVGKYPVTRGQFARFVQESGYKTEAEQGTSGGFGWNGQVLVQQPGFNWKTPGFSQTDEHPVTLVTFKDAQAFITWAGKKTGRRLRLPTEAEFEYAARANTQTPWYGGATEASALQIGWFKSNSPGGGTRPVGQKAPNAFGLFDMSGNVYEWCSDFHAPYPPGPASDPVSVKPPPGSEPARNVLRGGSWLKDPVRGRSAARYRNTPGSRNADNGFRVVADLGPPLVEQAGSAGSTPATKSATGKSDDGGAGTVVAIVLGFLGVVALPLGILAIILVALRKSKSVPPRTPSVFVTAYPAQDGFWLRARGPSAGTRVQYHCVMGANQRRDEVMLSGGQDTFVYTGATPNMVNILAVIEPQRGVAQAGGGHGGGGRGGGGGVSGGHHQAVGVWGAVHDSSWHNNNNNTSSEPFAGYPSAY
;
A
#
# COMPACT_ATOMS: atom_id res chain seq x y z
N MET A 1 -107.78 -0.04 40.42
CA MET A 1 -107.86 0.56 39.07
C MET A 1 -106.53 1.22 38.75
N GLY A 2 -105.96 0.98 37.56
CA GLY A 2 -104.89 1.80 36.98
C GLY A 2 -103.48 1.20 37.04
N ALA A 3 -102.92 0.91 35.87
CA ALA A 3 -101.61 0.31 35.60
C ALA A 3 -100.44 1.33 35.56
N MET A 4 -99.19 0.84 35.61
CA MET A 4 -98.11 1.12 34.62
C MET A 4 -96.78 0.42 34.99
N PHE A 5 -96.12 -0.18 34.00
CA PHE A 5 -94.75 -0.74 34.03
C PHE A 5 -93.67 0.37 33.97
N PRO A 6 -92.39 0.08 34.30
CA PRO A 6 -91.40 -0.18 33.22
C PRO A 6 -90.33 -1.25 33.54
N VAL A 7 -90.04 -2.15 32.59
CA VAL A 7 -88.84 -2.27 31.73
C VAL A 7 -87.50 -2.56 32.45
N GLN A 8 -87.03 -3.81 32.29
CA GLN A 8 -85.71 -4.33 32.67
C GLN A 8 -84.69 -4.08 31.55
N VAL A 9 -83.53 -3.51 31.89
CA VAL A 9 -82.33 -3.49 31.02
C VAL A 9 -81.25 -4.36 31.64
N ARG A 10 -80.88 -5.45 30.96
CA ARG A 10 -79.71 -6.28 31.27
C ARG A 10 -78.46 -5.63 30.68
N GLN A 11 -77.48 -5.28 31.51
CA GLN A 11 -76.13 -4.97 31.05
C GLN A 11 -75.23 -6.19 31.22
N THR A 12 -74.71 -6.68 30.12
CA THR A 12 -73.71 -7.76 30.03
C THR A 12 -72.32 -7.12 30.17
N VAL A 13 -71.56 -7.48 31.20
CA VAL A 13 -70.16 -7.06 31.37
C VAL A 13 -69.27 -7.99 30.54
N ALA A 14 -68.69 -7.45 29.46
CA ALA A 14 -67.64 -8.11 28.69
C ALA A 14 -66.27 -7.70 29.25
N VAL A 15 -65.51 -8.67 29.75
CA VAL A 15 -64.11 -8.49 30.18
C VAL A 15 -63.24 -8.41 28.93
N MET A 16 -62.76 -7.21 28.59
CA MET A 16 -61.76 -6.98 27.54
C MET A 16 -60.36 -7.32 28.08
N VAL A 17 -59.79 -8.43 27.62
CA VAL A 17 -58.35 -8.70 27.74
C VAL A 17 -57.63 -7.83 26.71
N ALA A 18 -57.03 -6.74 27.17
CA ALA A 18 -56.15 -5.92 26.35
C ALA A 18 -54.82 -6.67 26.12
N GLY A 19 -54.74 -7.41 25.03
CA GLY A 19 -53.47 -7.89 24.49
C GLY A 19 -52.67 -6.70 23.98
N VAL A 20 -51.70 -6.23 24.76
CA VAL A 20 -50.69 -5.28 24.27
C VAL A 20 -49.78 -6.04 23.31
N LEU A 21 -50.10 -5.99 22.02
CA LEU A 21 -49.15 -6.29 20.94
C LEU A 21 -48.11 -5.17 20.93
N THR A 22 -47.03 -5.34 21.68
CA THR A 22 -45.80 -4.62 21.38
C THR A 22 -45.33 -5.10 20.02
N LEU A 23 -45.65 -4.34 18.97
CA LEU A 23 -44.89 -4.37 17.72
C LEU A 23 -43.50 -3.82 18.02
N GLY A 24 -42.69 -4.64 18.69
CA GLY A 24 -41.25 -4.46 18.68
C GLY A 24 -40.83 -4.67 17.24
N THR A 25 -40.56 -3.59 16.52
CA THR A 25 -39.73 -3.66 15.33
C THR A 25 -38.33 -4.01 15.81
N ALA A 26 -38.12 -5.28 16.15
CA ALA A 26 -36.81 -5.88 16.00
C ALA A 26 -36.54 -5.77 14.50
N THR A 27 -35.80 -4.73 14.11
CA THR A 27 -35.05 -4.79 12.88
C THR A 27 -34.17 -6.01 13.01
N ALA A 28 -34.63 -7.14 12.44
CA ALA A 28 -33.74 -8.22 12.10
C ALA A 28 -32.67 -7.54 11.24
N ALA A 29 -31.50 -7.28 11.84
CA ALA A 29 -30.33 -6.85 11.10
C ALA A 29 -30.15 -7.93 10.05
N ALA A 30 -30.56 -7.65 8.81
CA ALA A 30 -30.43 -8.59 7.70
C ALA A 30 -28.98 -9.06 7.75
N GLN A 31 -28.80 -10.35 7.99
CA GLN A 31 -27.49 -10.94 8.24
C GLN A 31 -26.75 -10.86 6.91
N GLN A 32 -26.07 -9.73 6.69
CA GLN A 32 -25.34 -9.46 5.47
C GLN A 32 -24.40 -10.65 5.24
N GLU A 33 -24.33 -11.17 4.02
CA GLU A 33 -23.48 -12.32 3.72
C GLU A 33 -22.02 -11.90 3.59
N ASP A 34 -21.10 -12.82 3.90
CA ASP A 34 -19.67 -12.59 3.68
C ASP A 34 -19.35 -12.73 2.19
N ILE A 35 -18.67 -11.72 1.63
CA ILE A 35 -18.05 -11.85 0.32
C ILE A 35 -16.74 -12.61 0.51
N SER A 36 -16.67 -13.82 -0.04
CA SER A 36 -15.51 -14.71 0.14
C SER A 36 -14.58 -14.66 -1.08
N LEU A 37 -13.32 -14.29 -0.86
CA LEU A 37 -12.27 -14.40 -1.86
C LEU A 37 -11.34 -15.58 -1.54
N ASP A 38 -11.14 -16.48 -2.51
CA ASP A 38 -10.29 -17.66 -2.35
C ASP A 38 -8.81 -17.33 -2.60
N LEU A 39 -7.95 -17.60 -1.61
CA LEU A 39 -6.51 -17.45 -1.72
C LEU A 39 -5.78 -18.77 -2.03
N GLY A 40 -6.48 -19.79 -2.52
CA GLY A 40 -5.94 -21.13 -2.75
C GLY A 40 -5.72 -21.89 -1.45
N GLY A 41 -6.70 -21.81 -0.54
CA GLY A 41 -6.61 -22.35 0.82
C GLY A 41 -7.45 -21.52 1.78
N PRO A 42 -6.83 -20.67 2.62
CA PRO A 42 -7.59 -19.76 3.47
C PRO A 42 -8.39 -18.75 2.62
N ARG A 43 -9.55 -18.33 3.14
CA ARG A 43 -10.42 -17.35 2.48
C ARG A 43 -10.24 -15.97 3.10
N LEU A 44 -10.27 -14.93 2.28
CA LEU A 44 -10.40 -13.55 2.71
C LEU A 44 -11.89 -13.18 2.68
N LEU A 45 -12.48 -13.00 3.86
CA LEU A 45 -13.90 -12.63 4.01
C LEU A 45 -14.02 -11.12 4.08
N LEU A 46 -14.93 -10.54 3.30
CA LEU A 46 -15.22 -9.11 3.27
C LEU A 46 -16.69 -8.84 3.62
N ARG A 47 -16.96 -7.63 4.12
CA ARG A 47 -18.30 -7.09 4.39
C ARG A 47 -18.47 -5.81 3.57
N ARG A 48 -19.63 -5.66 2.95
CA ARG A 48 -19.98 -4.45 2.22
C ARG A 48 -20.28 -3.32 3.21
N VAL A 49 -19.51 -2.25 3.14
CA VAL A 49 -19.74 -1.00 3.84
C VAL A 49 -20.40 -0.03 2.84
N PRO A 50 -21.63 0.44 3.10
CA PRO A 50 -22.33 1.32 2.18
C PRO A 50 -21.65 2.68 2.11
N LYS A 51 -21.77 3.36 0.97
CA LYS A 51 -21.42 4.77 0.85
C LYS A 51 -22.23 5.61 1.84
N GLY A 52 -21.68 6.74 2.24
CA GLY A 52 -22.36 7.64 3.15
C GLY A 52 -21.47 8.74 3.69
N SER A 53 -22.05 9.57 4.55
CA SER A 53 -21.34 10.68 5.19
C SER A 53 -21.22 10.46 6.69
N PHE A 54 -20.13 10.95 7.28
CA PHE A 54 -19.90 10.91 8.71
C PHE A 54 -19.02 12.09 9.16
N THR A 55 -18.98 12.29 10.48
CA THR A 55 -18.02 13.21 11.10
C THR A 55 -16.73 12.45 11.41
N GLN A 56 -15.66 12.75 10.66
CA GLN A 56 -14.32 12.25 10.95
C GLN A 56 -13.69 13.08 12.08
N GLY A 57 -12.91 12.44 12.95
CA GLY A 57 -12.30 13.08 14.13
C GLY A 57 -13.20 13.01 15.37
N SER A 58 -12.73 13.52 16.51
CA SER A 58 -13.42 13.42 17.80
C SER A 58 -13.94 14.79 18.26
N PRO A 59 -14.99 14.88 19.09
CA PRO A 59 -15.41 16.13 19.74
C PRO A 59 -14.34 16.71 20.68
N ALA A 60 -14.36 18.02 20.96
CA ALA A 60 -13.34 18.68 21.79
C ALA A 60 -13.27 18.14 23.24
N GLY A 61 -14.39 17.69 23.77
CA GLY A 61 -14.50 17.10 25.11
C GLY A 61 -14.35 15.58 25.17
N GLU A 62 -14.02 14.90 24.06
CA GLU A 62 -13.82 13.45 24.08
C GLU A 62 -12.57 13.10 24.89
N ILE A 63 -12.74 12.23 25.90
CA ILE A 63 -11.63 11.80 26.75
C ILE A 63 -10.57 11.08 25.91
N GLY A 64 -9.32 11.52 26.04
CA GLY A 64 -8.18 10.92 25.35
C GLY A 64 -7.99 11.37 23.91
N ARG A 65 -8.77 12.35 23.44
CA ARG A 65 -8.57 13.02 22.16
C ARG A 65 -7.16 13.63 22.04
N GLU A 66 -6.56 13.52 20.86
CA GLU A 66 -5.37 14.27 20.46
C GLU A 66 -5.69 15.49 19.57
N SER A 67 -4.71 16.39 19.42
CA SER A 67 -4.86 17.65 18.68
C SER A 67 -5.05 17.47 17.17
N ASP A 68 -4.66 16.32 16.63
CA ASP A 68 -4.76 15.97 15.21
C ASP A 68 -6.08 15.25 14.85
N GLU A 69 -7.05 15.20 15.77
CA GLU A 69 -8.38 14.59 15.61
C GLU A 69 -9.48 15.65 15.36
N VAL A 70 -9.15 16.74 14.65
CA VAL A 70 -10.09 17.84 14.34
C VAL A 70 -11.31 17.32 13.58
N GLN A 71 -12.51 17.75 13.96
CA GLN A 71 -13.72 17.27 13.29
C GLN A 71 -13.90 17.90 11.90
N ARG A 72 -14.29 17.06 10.94
CA ARG A 72 -14.75 17.47 9.62
C ARG A 72 -15.80 16.53 9.07
N GLN A 73 -16.65 17.02 8.18
CA GLN A 73 -17.58 16.17 7.44
C GLN A 73 -16.84 15.44 6.32
N VAL A 74 -17.02 14.13 6.22
CA VAL A 74 -16.47 13.32 5.15
C VAL A 74 -17.59 12.52 4.50
N THR A 75 -17.59 12.47 3.17
CA THR A 75 -18.46 11.61 2.38
C THR A 75 -17.62 10.55 1.66
N LEU A 76 -17.97 9.28 1.83
CA LEU A 76 -17.55 8.22 0.94
C LEU A 76 -18.57 8.13 -0.21
N SER A 77 -18.13 8.31 -1.45
CA SER A 77 -19.03 8.41 -2.61
C SER A 77 -19.46 7.05 -3.16
N ILE A 78 -18.71 6.00 -2.82
CA ILE A 78 -18.95 4.63 -3.26
C ILE A 78 -19.03 3.68 -2.07
N ASP A 79 -19.80 2.62 -2.27
CA ASP A 79 -19.74 1.45 -1.41
C ASP A 79 -18.36 0.80 -1.56
N ILE A 80 -17.86 0.17 -0.49
CA ILE A 80 -16.60 -0.57 -0.47
C ILE A 80 -16.79 -1.92 0.22
N ASP A 81 -16.04 -2.95 -0.19
CA ASP A 81 -16.00 -4.21 0.56
C ASP A 81 -14.77 -4.19 1.47
N VAL A 82 -14.97 -4.21 2.79
CA VAL A 82 -13.91 -4.14 3.79
C VAL A 82 -13.65 -5.53 4.37
N GLY A 83 -12.40 -5.91 4.55
CA GLY A 83 -12.01 -7.14 5.23
C GLY A 83 -12.73 -7.27 6.56
N LYS A 84 -13.46 -8.38 6.73
CA LYS A 84 -14.22 -8.69 7.96
C LYS A 84 -13.32 -8.68 9.18
N TYR A 85 -12.08 -9.12 8.99
CA TYR A 85 -11.01 -9.21 9.96
C TYR A 85 -9.75 -8.52 9.40
N PRO A 86 -8.76 -8.16 10.25
CA PRO A 86 -7.39 -7.98 9.80
C PRO A 86 -6.89 -9.22 9.06
N VAL A 87 -5.91 -9.04 8.16
CA VAL A 87 -5.28 -10.16 7.47
C VAL A 87 -4.64 -11.10 8.48
N THR A 88 -4.99 -12.37 8.39
CA THR A 88 -4.52 -13.39 9.33
C THR A 88 -3.15 -13.92 8.96
N ARG A 89 -2.44 -14.50 9.93
CA ARG A 89 -1.17 -15.18 9.74
C ARG A 89 -1.30 -16.30 8.70
N GLY A 90 -2.38 -17.07 8.71
CA GLY A 90 -2.61 -18.15 7.73
C GLY A 90 -2.78 -17.62 6.30
N GLN A 91 -3.54 -16.53 6.13
CA GLN A 91 -3.67 -15.86 4.84
C GLN A 91 -2.31 -15.32 4.34
N PHE A 92 -1.53 -14.69 5.22
CA PHE A 92 -0.20 -14.19 4.86
C PHE A 92 0.81 -15.32 4.59
N ALA A 93 0.75 -16.42 5.35
CA ALA A 93 1.57 -17.60 5.12
C ALA A 93 1.29 -18.21 3.74
N ARG A 94 0.03 -18.23 3.31
CA ARG A 94 -0.34 -18.68 1.96
C ARG A 94 0.29 -17.80 0.87
N PHE A 95 0.28 -16.48 1.05
CA PHE A 95 0.98 -15.54 0.16
C PHE A 95 2.48 -15.87 0.07
N VAL A 96 3.15 -16.00 1.22
CA VAL A 96 4.59 -16.28 1.27
C VAL A 96 4.91 -17.63 0.63
N GLN A 97 4.12 -18.66 0.90
CA GLN A 97 4.31 -20.01 0.34
C GLN A 97 4.21 -20.01 -1.18
N GLU A 98 3.22 -19.32 -1.75
CA GLU A 98 2.97 -19.36 -3.19
C GLU A 98 3.91 -18.43 -3.98
N SER A 99 4.25 -17.27 -3.42
CA SER A 99 5.08 -16.27 -4.11
C SER A 99 6.58 -16.40 -3.84
N GLY A 100 6.97 -17.14 -2.80
CA GLY A 100 8.35 -17.15 -2.30
C GLY A 100 8.77 -15.83 -1.64
N TYR A 101 7.82 -14.96 -1.28
CA TYR A 101 8.09 -13.64 -0.73
C TYR A 101 8.84 -13.73 0.61
N LYS A 102 9.82 -12.84 0.80
CA LYS A 102 10.48 -12.61 2.09
C LYS A 102 10.12 -11.21 2.55
N THR A 103 9.66 -11.06 3.79
CA THR A 103 9.32 -9.74 4.36
C THR A 103 10.55 -8.86 4.55
N GLU A 104 10.37 -7.55 4.70
CA GLU A 104 11.49 -6.65 5.02
C GLU A 104 12.14 -6.98 6.37
N ALA A 105 11.38 -7.54 7.32
CA ALA A 105 11.92 -8.08 8.57
C ALA A 105 12.87 -9.27 8.33
N GLU A 106 12.59 -10.12 7.34
CA GLU A 106 13.39 -11.30 7.01
C GLU A 106 14.58 -11.00 6.09
N GLN A 107 14.49 -9.94 5.28
CA GLN A 107 15.57 -9.50 4.39
C GLN A 107 16.61 -8.63 5.12
N GLY A 108 16.17 -7.87 6.12
CA GLY A 108 17.05 -7.02 6.93
C GLY A 108 17.84 -7.79 7.98
N THR A 109 18.88 -7.16 8.52
CA THR A 109 19.71 -7.75 9.59
C THR A 109 19.22 -7.42 10.99
N SER A 110 18.35 -6.41 11.14
CA SER A 110 17.83 -5.95 12.44
C SER A 110 16.57 -6.69 12.88
N GLY A 111 15.90 -7.41 11.96
CA GLY A 111 14.59 -8.00 12.20
C GLY A 111 13.53 -6.95 12.52
N GLY A 112 12.56 -7.31 13.34
CA GLY A 112 11.48 -6.44 13.77
C GLY A 112 11.45 -6.17 15.27
N PHE A 113 10.54 -5.29 15.68
CA PHE A 113 10.26 -5.01 17.09
C PHE A 113 9.28 -6.05 17.63
N GLY A 114 9.82 -7.17 18.08
CA GLY A 114 9.08 -8.28 18.68
C GLY A 114 8.93 -8.16 20.19
N TRP A 115 8.02 -8.94 20.76
CA TRP A 115 7.74 -8.97 22.19
C TRP A 115 8.77 -9.84 22.95
N ASN A 116 9.36 -9.31 24.02
CA ASN A 116 10.28 -10.09 24.87
C ASN A 116 9.63 -10.62 26.16
N GLY A 117 8.30 -10.53 26.28
CA GLY A 117 7.57 -10.82 27.52
C GLY A 117 7.21 -9.58 28.36
N GLN A 118 7.81 -8.43 28.08
CA GLN A 118 7.58 -7.18 28.83
C GLN A 118 7.41 -5.95 27.95
N VAL A 119 8.23 -5.83 26.91
CA VAL A 119 8.27 -4.69 25.99
C VAL A 119 8.53 -5.16 24.56
N LEU A 120 8.32 -4.28 23.59
CA LEU A 120 8.84 -4.53 22.25
C LEU A 120 10.34 -4.22 22.22
N VAL A 121 11.14 -5.11 21.64
CA VAL A 121 12.57 -4.93 21.41
C VAL A 121 12.91 -5.35 19.98
N GLN A 122 13.83 -4.63 19.35
CA GLN A 122 14.28 -4.97 18.01
C GLN A 122 15.34 -6.07 18.06
N GLN A 123 15.11 -7.18 17.36
CA GLN A 123 16.09 -8.27 17.25
C GLN A 123 16.01 -8.96 15.89
N PRO A 124 17.15 -9.44 15.33
CA PRO A 124 17.21 -10.09 14.02
C PRO A 124 16.25 -11.29 13.86
N GLY A 125 15.97 -11.99 14.96
CA GLY A 125 15.09 -13.15 14.98
C GLY A 125 13.60 -12.82 14.92
N PHE A 126 13.20 -11.56 15.13
CA PHE A 126 11.80 -11.19 15.12
C PHE A 126 11.32 -10.87 13.71
N ASN A 127 10.30 -11.59 13.27
CA ASN A 127 9.58 -11.38 12.02
C ASN A 127 8.16 -11.95 12.17
N TRP A 128 7.36 -11.90 11.10
CA TRP A 128 5.96 -12.35 11.10
C TRP A 128 5.76 -13.80 11.56
N LYS A 129 6.78 -14.68 11.49
CA LYS A 129 6.72 -16.06 11.99
C LYS A 129 7.04 -16.18 13.49
N THR A 130 7.82 -15.25 14.00
CA THR A 130 8.41 -15.27 15.34
C THR A 130 8.21 -13.90 16.00
N PRO A 131 6.99 -13.51 16.38
CA PRO A 131 6.74 -12.17 16.91
C PRO A 131 7.10 -11.99 18.38
N GLY A 132 7.60 -13.04 19.05
CA GLY A 132 7.85 -13.04 20.48
C GLY A 132 6.66 -13.50 21.33
N PHE A 133 5.61 -14.00 20.68
CA PHE A 133 4.46 -14.69 21.28
C PHE A 133 3.91 -15.72 20.30
N SER A 134 3.12 -16.66 20.81
CA SER A 134 2.50 -17.71 19.98
C SER A 134 1.36 -17.15 19.11
N GLN A 135 1.32 -17.57 17.86
CA GLN A 135 0.24 -17.27 16.93
C GLN A 135 -0.19 -18.54 16.20
N THR A 136 -1.50 -18.76 16.12
CA THR A 136 -2.11 -19.70 15.16
C THR A 136 -2.37 -19.00 13.84
N ASP A 137 -2.87 -19.74 12.83
CA ASP A 137 -3.20 -19.18 11.52
C ASP A 137 -4.37 -18.20 11.56
N GLU A 138 -5.18 -18.21 12.61
CA GLU A 138 -6.33 -17.33 12.82
C GLU A 138 -5.98 -16.02 13.53
N HIS A 139 -4.73 -15.85 14.00
CA HIS A 139 -4.27 -14.58 14.57
C HIS A 139 -4.01 -13.57 13.45
N PRO A 140 -4.12 -12.26 13.69
CA PRO A 140 -3.68 -11.25 12.72
C PRO A 140 -2.18 -11.39 12.47
N VAL A 141 -1.74 -11.23 11.23
CA VAL A 141 -0.31 -11.14 10.91
C VAL A 141 0.27 -9.87 11.53
N THR A 142 1.49 -9.96 12.06
CA THR A 142 2.21 -8.83 12.68
C THR A 142 3.63 -8.74 12.13
N LEU A 143 4.40 -7.71 12.53
CA LEU A 143 5.79 -7.50 12.07
C LEU A 143 5.90 -7.38 10.54
N VAL A 144 4.86 -6.83 9.92
CA VAL A 144 4.80 -6.54 8.48
C VAL A 144 4.86 -5.04 8.27
N THR A 145 5.71 -4.62 7.33
CA THR A 145 5.82 -3.22 6.93
C THR A 145 4.64 -2.80 6.05
N PHE A 146 4.52 -1.50 5.80
CA PHE A 146 3.56 -0.97 4.83
C PHE A 146 3.77 -1.61 3.44
N LYS A 147 5.03 -1.84 3.06
CA LYS A 147 5.39 -2.47 1.78
C LYS A 147 5.09 -3.96 1.75
N ASP A 148 5.31 -4.69 2.85
CA ASP A 148 4.90 -6.08 2.98
C ASP A 148 3.37 -6.23 2.80
N ALA A 149 2.60 -5.33 3.41
CA ALA A 149 1.14 -5.29 3.27
C ALA A 149 0.72 -5.01 1.82
N GLN A 150 1.36 -4.05 1.13
CA GLN A 150 1.10 -3.76 -0.28
C GLN A 150 1.45 -4.93 -1.21
N ALA A 151 2.53 -5.67 -0.91
CA ALA A 151 2.92 -6.86 -1.65
C ALA A 151 1.85 -7.97 -1.53
N PHE A 152 1.37 -8.22 -0.31
CA PHE A 152 0.25 -9.15 -0.07
C PHE A 152 -0.99 -8.73 -0.86
N ILE A 153 -1.38 -7.46 -0.77
CA ILE A 153 -2.55 -6.91 -1.48
C ILE A 153 -2.45 -7.12 -2.98
N THR A 154 -1.27 -6.84 -3.55
CA THR A 154 -1.02 -6.99 -4.99
C THR A 154 -1.15 -8.45 -5.42
N TRP A 155 -0.58 -9.38 -4.65
CA TRP A 155 -0.69 -10.81 -4.91
C TRP A 155 -2.14 -11.29 -4.77
N ALA A 156 -2.81 -10.95 -3.68
CA ALA A 156 -4.18 -11.37 -3.41
C ALA A 156 -5.13 -10.84 -4.48
N GLY A 157 -4.96 -9.57 -4.91
CA GLY A 157 -5.79 -8.99 -5.96
C GLY A 157 -5.65 -9.69 -7.30
N LYS A 158 -4.41 -10.06 -7.69
CA LYS A 158 -4.17 -10.90 -8.87
C LYS A 158 -4.82 -12.28 -8.73
N LYS A 159 -4.66 -12.90 -7.56
CA LYS A 159 -5.17 -14.24 -7.30
C LYS A 159 -6.70 -14.32 -7.34
N THR A 160 -7.38 -13.28 -6.87
CA THR A 160 -8.84 -13.25 -6.74
C THR A 160 -9.52 -12.48 -7.88
N GLY A 161 -8.76 -11.86 -8.79
CA GLY A 161 -9.29 -10.97 -9.82
C GLY A 161 -9.95 -9.69 -9.27
N ARG A 162 -9.69 -9.33 -8.00
CA ARG A 162 -10.30 -8.14 -7.35
C ARG A 162 -9.27 -7.03 -7.22
N ARG A 163 -9.72 -5.79 -7.36
CA ARG A 163 -8.88 -4.62 -7.04
C ARG A 163 -8.83 -4.44 -5.53
N LEU A 164 -7.79 -4.97 -4.92
CA LEU A 164 -7.54 -4.88 -3.48
C LEU A 164 -6.58 -3.71 -3.17
N ARG A 165 -6.74 -3.11 -1.99
CA ARG A 165 -5.89 -2.04 -1.46
C ARG A 165 -5.95 -1.97 0.07
N LEU A 166 -5.10 -1.14 0.66
CA LEU A 166 -5.28 -0.69 2.05
C LEU A 166 -6.48 0.27 2.12
N PRO A 167 -7.19 0.33 3.26
CA PRO A 167 -8.17 1.39 3.50
C PRO A 167 -7.50 2.75 3.48
N THR A 168 -8.21 3.78 3.02
CA THR A 168 -7.85 5.14 3.41
C THR A 168 -8.12 5.34 4.89
N GLU A 169 -7.50 6.35 5.49
CA GLU A 169 -7.76 6.68 6.88
C GLU A 169 -9.26 6.99 7.13
N ALA A 170 -9.90 7.70 6.19
CA ALA A 170 -11.31 8.04 6.29
C ALA A 170 -12.22 6.83 6.16
N GLU A 171 -11.91 5.90 5.25
CA GLU A 171 -12.65 4.64 5.13
C GLU A 171 -12.51 3.79 6.38
N PHE A 172 -11.31 3.70 6.97
CA PHE A 172 -11.12 2.97 8.22
C PHE A 172 -11.99 3.55 9.33
N GLU A 173 -11.97 4.86 9.54
CA GLU A 173 -12.77 5.47 10.61
C GLU A 173 -14.28 5.35 10.35
N TYR A 174 -14.73 5.55 9.11
CA TYR A 174 -16.13 5.34 8.74
C TYR A 174 -16.58 3.91 9.03
N ALA A 175 -15.78 2.94 8.60
CA ALA A 175 -16.02 1.53 8.80
C ALA A 175 -15.99 1.16 10.29
N ALA A 176 -15.07 1.74 11.07
CA ALA A 176 -14.95 1.49 12.51
C ALA A 176 -16.16 2.01 13.27
N ARG A 177 -16.60 3.23 12.95
CA ARG A 177 -17.77 3.88 13.59
C ARG A 177 -19.05 3.14 13.31
N ALA A 178 -19.25 2.63 12.09
CA ALA A 178 -20.47 1.91 11.70
C ALA A 178 -21.76 2.59 12.19
N ASN A 179 -21.91 3.87 11.84
CA ASN A 179 -23.01 4.77 12.21
C ASN A 179 -23.03 5.26 13.68
N THR A 180 -22.07 4.87 14.51
CA THR A 180 -21.94 5.40 15.87
C THR A 180 -21.17 6.72 15.91
N GLN A 181 -21.49 7.56 16.90
CA GLN A 181 -20.76 8.81 17.19
C GLN A 181 -19.94 8.71 18.48
N THR A 182 -20.04 7.57 19.18
CA THR A 182 -19.30 7.31 20.41
C THR A 182 -17.81 7.09 20.11
N PRO A 183 -16.93 7.29 21.11
CA PRO A 183 -15.50 7.03 20.96
C PRO A 183 -15.20 5.61 20.45
N TRP A 184 -15.92 4.60 20.94
CA TRP A 184 -15.88 3.22 20.44
C TRP A 184 -17.25 2.81 19.90
N TYR A 185 -17.31 1.92 18.89
CA TYR A 185 -18.62 1.46 18.36
C TYR A 185 -19.44 0.65 19.37
N GLY A 186 -18.80 0.12 20.42
CA GLY A 186 -19.46 -0.56 21.54
C GLY A 186 -19.99 0.39 22.62
N GLY A 187 -19.65 1.68 22.59
CA GLY A 187 -20.07 2.65 23.60
C GLY A 187 -19.05 3.75 23.89
N ALA A 188 -19.28 4.50 24.98
CA ALA A 188 -18.50 5.68 25.34
C ALA A 188 -17.52 5.47 26.52
N THR A 189 -17.34 4.23 26.98
CA THR A 189 -16.50 3.92 28.15
C THR A 189 -15.40 2.93 27.80
N GLU A 190 -14.29 2.95 28.53
CA GLU A 190 -13.25 1.92 28.36
C GLU A 190 -13.77 0.51 28.60
N ALA A 191 -14.72 0.34 29.53
CA ALA A 191 -15.37 -0.95 29.75
C ALA A 191 -16.05 -1.46 28.47
N SER A 192 -16.71 -0.59 27.71
CA SER A 192 -17.28 -0.95 26.40
C SER A 192 -16.23 -1.29 25.35
N ALA A 193 -15.07 -0.61 25.38
CA ALA A 193 -13.93 -0.95 24.52
C ALA A 193 -13.40 -2.36 24.79
N LEU A 194 -13.28 -2.77 26.06
CA LEU A 194 -12.82 -4.11 26.43
C LEU A 194 -13.78 -5.25 26.01
N GLN A 195 -15.05 -4.94 25.74
CA GLN A 195 -16.04 -5.90 25.21
C GLN A 195 -15.89 -6.14 23.70
N ILE A 196 -15.29 -5.21 22.99
CA ILE A 196 -15.19 -5.23 21.52
C ILE A 196 -13.76 -5.38 21.01
N GLY A 197 -12.77 -5.29 21.91
CA GLY A 197 -11.36 -5.20 21.54
C GLY A 197 -10.39 -5.89 22.50
N TRP A 198 -9.21 -6.19 21.96
CA TRP A 198 -8.07 -6.71 22.71
C TRP A 198 -7.02 -5.62 22.91
N PHE A 199 -6.75 -5.30 24.17
CA PHE A 199 -5.90 -4.22 24.65
C PHE A 199 -4.94 -4.74 25.72
N LYS A 200 -4.01 -3.90 26.18
CA LYS A 200 -2.98 -4.29 27.16
C LYS A 200 -3.58 -4.91 28.43
N SER A 201 -4.64 -4.30 28.95
CA SER A 201 -5.28 -4.72 30.21
C SER A 201 -6.04 -6.04 30.13
N ASN A 202 -6.48 -6.48 28.94
CA ASN A 202 -7.20 -7.74 28.75
C ASN A 202 -6.45 -8.75 27.85
N SER A 203 -5.16 -8.51 27.60
CA SER A 203 -4.26 -9.39 26.84
C SER A 203 -3.12 -9.89 27.74
N PRO A 204 -3.41 -10.66 28.80
CA PRO A 204 -2.38 -11.16 29.71
C PRO A 204 -1.33 -11.98 28.96
N GLY A 205 -0.06 -11.84 29.37
CA GLY A 205 1.10 -12.42 28.66
C GLY A 205 1.51 -11.69 27.38
N GLY A 206 0.72 -10.73 26.92
CA GLY A 206 0.90 -10.03 25.66
C GLY A 206 0.41 -10.82 24.44
N GLY A 207 0.73 -10.30 23.26
CA GLY A 207 0.42 -10.89 21.97
C GLY A 207 -1.01 -10.68 21.49
N THR A 208 -1.22 -10.98 20.22
CA THR A 208 -2.52 -10.89 19.57
C THR A 208 -3.46 -12.00 20.04
N ARG A 209 -4.73 -11.93 19.60
CA ARG A 209 -5.70 -13.02 19.74
C ARG A 209 -6.21 -13.45 18.37
N PRO A 210 -6.79 -14.67 18.22
CA PRO A 210 -7.48 -15.02 17.00
C PRO A 210 -8.49 -13.94 16.62
N VAL A 211 -8.62 -13.65 15.33
CA VAL A 211 -9.57 -12.65 14.84
C VAL A 211 -11.00 -13.05 15.15
N GLY A 212 -11.89 -12.06 15.31
CA GLY A 212 -13.31 -12.32 15.46
C GLY A 212 -13.77 -12.88 16.81
N GLN A 213 -12.94 -12.81 17.85
CA GLN A 213 -13.26 -13.34 19.18
C GLN A 213 -14.07 -12.37 20.07
N LYS A 214 -14.36 -11.16 19.57
CA LYS A 214 -15.12 -10.11 20.26
C LYS A 214 -16.30 -9.67 19.38
N ALA A 215 -17.24 -8.89 19.92
CA ALA A 215 -18.42 -8.49 19.17
C ALA A 215 -18.05 -7.62 17.95
N PRO A 216 -18.69 -7.83 16.77
CA PRO A 216 -18.48 -6.96 15.62
C PRO A 216 -19.23 -5.64 15.77
N ASN A 217 -18.90 -4.67 14.91
CA ASN A 217 -19.71 -3.46 14.76
C ASN A 217 -20.94 -3.67 13.85
N ALA A 218 -21.74 -2.63 13.63
CA ALA A 218 -22.99 -2.72 12.86
C ALA A 218 -22.80 -3.06 11.36
N PHE A 219 -21.57 -2.95 10.82
CA PHE A 219 -21.23 -3.42 9.48
C PHE A 219 -20.72 -4.88 9.47
N GLY A 220 -20.71 -5.55 10.62
CA GLY A 220 -20.21 -6.92 10.77
C GLY A 220 -18.68 -7.02 10.71
N LEU A 221 -17.97 -5.90 10.93
CA LEU A 221 -16.52 -5.87 10.99
C LEU A 221 -16.03 -6.12 12.42
N PHE A 222 -15.01 -6.94 12.54
CA PHE A 222 -14.39 -7.32 13.81
C PHE A 222 -13.02 -6.66 13.98
N ASP A 223 -12.57 -6.59 15.23
CA ASP A 223 -11.25 -6.11 15.60
C ASP A 223 -10.94 -4.69 15.08
N MET A 224 -11.96 -3.86 14.83
CA MET A 224 -11.79 -2.44 14.46
C MET A 224 -11.27 -1.58 15.62
N SER A 225 -11.15 -2.17 16.81
CA SER A 225 -10.70 -1.56 18.05
C SER A 225 -9.88 -2.58 18.84
N GLY A 226 -8.56 -2.43 18.87
CA GLY A 226 -7.62 -3.36 19.50
C GLY A 226 -7.15 -4.50 18.58
N ASN A 227 -6.56 -5.51 19.21
CA ASN A 227 -5.81 -6.60 18.57
C ASN A 227 -4.55 -6.09 17.87
N VAL A 228 -4.63 -5.45 16.70
CA VAL A 228 -3.46 -4.86 16.02
C VAL A 228 -3.80 -3.47 15.49
N TYR A 229 -2.82 -2.58 15.50
CA TYR A 229 -2.88 -1.38 14.68
C TYR A 229 -2.89 -1.78 13.21
N GLU A 230 -3.61 -1.03 12.38
CA GLU A 230 -3.81 -1.40 10.98
C GLU A 230 -3.37 -0.31 10.02
N TRP A 231 -2.52 -0.68 9.06
CA TRP A 231 -2.01 0.24 8.04
C TRP A 231 -3.14 0.83 7.18
N CYS A 232 -3.12 2.16 7.03
CA CYS A 232 -3.92 2.89 6.04
C CYS A 232 -3.01 3.45 4.93
N SER A 233 -3.56 3.66 3.74
CA SER A 233 -2.82 4.17 2.57
C SER A 233 -2.27 5.59 2.76
N ASP A 234 -2.90 6.37 3.64
CA ASP A 234 -2.62 7.78 3.85
C ASP A 234 -1.25 8.03 4.49
N PHE A 235 -0.56 9.07 4.03
CA PHE A 235 0.44 9.74 4.84
C PHE A 235 -0.23 10.51 5.97
N HIS A 236 0.32 10.43 7.17
CA HIS A 236 -0.19 11.17 8.31
C HIS A 236 -0.01 12.68 8.07
N ALA A 237 -1.14 13.38 8.11
CA ALA A 237 -1.24 14.81 7.87
C ALA A 237 -2.36 15.40 8.73
N PRO A 238 -2.31 16.71 9.05
CA PRO A 238 -3.46 17.42 9.58
C PRO A 238 -4.65 17.26 8.63
N TYR A 239 -5.86 17.14 9.18
CA TYR A 239 -7.06 17.18 8.35
C TYR A 239 -7.26 18.58 7.76
N PRO A 240 -7.37 18.72 6.43
CA PRO A 240 -7.79 19.98 5.83
C PRO A 240 -9.13 20.45 6.41
N PRO A 241 -9.31 21.76 6.62
CA PRO A 241 -10.57 22.31 7.12
C PRO A 241 -11.69 22.12 6.09
N GLY A 242 -12.92 21.99 6.58
CA GLY A 242 -14.12 21.89 5.75
C GLY A 242 -14.48 20.45 5.33
N PRO A 243 -15.60 20.30 4.60
CA PRO A 243 -16.07 18.99 4.14
C PRO A 243 -15.13 18.41 3.07
N ALA A 244 -15.01 17.08 3.03
CA ALA A 244 -14.25 16.36 2.01
C ALA A 244 -15.03 15.17 1.44
N SER A 245 -14.80 14.84 0.16
CA SER A 245 -15.29 13.61 -0.47
C SER A 245 -14.10 12.70 -0.74
N ASP A 246 -14.19 11.44 -0.32
CA ASP A 246 -13.17 10.40 -0.49
C ASP A 246 -11.73 10.89 -0.21
N PRO A 247 -11.48 11.55 0.94
CA PRO A 247 -10.19 12.17 1.20
C PRO A 247 -9.09 11.10 1.34
N VAL A 248 -7.95 11.38 0.69
CA VAL A 248 -6.74 10.58 0.83
C VAL A 248 -5.51 11.48 0.80
N SER A 249 -4.60 11.27 1.75
CA SER A 249 -3.31 11.95 1.83
C SER A 249 -2.24 11.15 1.07
N VAL A 250 -2.05 11.46 -0.21
CA VAL A 250 -1.12 10.73 -1.11
C VAL A 250 0.32 11.22 -1.08
N LYS A 251 0.61 12.29 -0.32
CA LYS A 251 1.96 12.85 -0.15
C LYS A 251 2.19 13.23 1.32
N PRO A 252 3.42 13.03 1.86
CA PRO A 252 3.73 13.52 3.18
C PRO A 252 3.68 15.06 3.22
N PRO A 253 3.26 15.67 4.35
CA PRO A 253 3.30 17.11 4.50
C PRO A 253 4.75 17.63 4.42
N PRO A 254 4.99 18.85 3.91
CA PRO A 254 6.32 19.46 3.93
C PRO A 254 6.93 19.45 5.34
N GLY A 255 8.22 19.11 5.43
CA GLY A 255 8.94 19.05 6.71
C GLY A 255 8.61 17.83 7.59
N SER A 256 7.78 16.89 7.12
CA SER A 256 7.42 15.67 7.85
C SER A 256 8.36 14.50 7.54
N GLU A 257 9.67 14.74 7.50
CA GLU A 257 10.67 13.68 7.27
C GLU A 257 11.17 13.08 8.60
N PRO A 258 11.23 11.74 8.74
CA PRO A 258 10.85 10.75 7.72
C PRO A 258 9.33 10.67 7.55
N ALA A 259 8.88 10.53 6.30
CA ALA A 259 7.46 10.36 5.96
C ALA A 259 6.83 9.19 6.74
N ARG A 260 5.59 9.38 7.21
CA ARG A 260 4.86 8.37 8.02
C ARG A 260 3.49 8.06 7.44
N ASN A 261 3.15 6.78 7.38
CA ASN A 261 1.81 6.32 7.05
C ASN A 261 0.95 6.18 8.30
N VAL A 262 -0.36 6.36 8.13
CA VAL A 262 -1.33 6.24 9.20
C VAL A 262 -1.53 4.79 9.62
N LEU A 263 -1.68 4.59 10.93
CA LEU A 263 -2.14 3.37 11.58
C LEU A 263 -3.39 3.69 12.40
N ARG A 264 -4.39 2.82 12.37
CA ARG A 264 -5.66 2.99 13.12
C ARG A 264 -6.02 1.77 13.94
N GLY A 265 -7.00 1.90 14.83
CA GLY A 265 -7.63 0.80 15.55
C GLY A 265 -7.06 0.48 16.93
N GLY A 266 -5.82 0.87 17.26
CA GLY A 266 -5.20 0.45 18.53
C GLY A 266 -4.76 -1.00 18.50
N SER A 267 -4.12 -1.50 19.57
CA SER A 267 -3.55 -2.86 19.57
C SER A 267 -3.62 -3.52 20.94
N TRP A 268 -3.29 -4.83 20.97
CA TRP A 268 -3.15 -5.63 22.19
C TRP A 268 -2.12 -5.04 23.18
N LEU A 269 -1.22 -4.18 22.71
CA LEU A 269 -0.16 -3.57 23.52
C LEU A 269 -0.54 -2.20 24.09
N LYS A 270 -1.66 -1.63 23.66
CA LYS A 270 -2.08 -0.26 24.02
C LYS A 270 -3.27 -0.24 24.96
N ASP A 271 -3.44 0.90 25.62
CA ASP A 271 -4.62 1.18 26.43
C ASP A 271 -5.85 1.42 25.53
N PRO A 272 -7.08 1.15 26.03
CA PRO A 272 -8.30 1.22 25.22
C PRO A 272 -8.53 2.54 24.49
N VAL A 273 -8.06 3.66 25.07
CA VAL A 273 -8.12 5.01 24.46
C VAL A 273 -7.49 5.08 23.07
N ARG A 274 -6.50 4.23 22.80
CA ARG A 274 -5.84 4.13 21.49
C ARG A 274 -6.67 3.39 20.44
N GLY A 275 -7.72 2.69 20.87
CA GLY A 275 -8.68 2.02 20.00
C GLY A 275 -9.97 2.79 19.75
N ARG A 276 -10.06 4.07 20.17
CA ARG A 276 -11.18 4.93 19.76
C ARG A 276 -11.21 5.03 18.24
N SER A 277 -12.39 5.17 17.66
CA SER A 277 -12.61 5.30 16.22
C SER A 277 -11.84 6.49 15.64
N ALA A 278 -11.74 7.60 16.38
CA ALA A 278 -11.00 8.80 15.96
C ALA A 278 -9.50 8.74 16.25
N ALA A 279 -9.02 7.81 17.10
CA ALA A 279 -7.62 7.76 17.50
C ALA A 279 -6.73 7.48 16.29
N ARG A 280 -5.70 8.31 16.14
CA ARG A 280 -4.74 8.25 15.04
C ARG A 280 -3.39 7.80 15.56
N TYR A 281 -2.71 6.95 14.80
CA TYR A 281 -1.31 6.65 15.01
C TYR A 281 -0.57 6.70 13.68
N ARG A 282 0.76 6.64 13.72
CA ARG A 282 1.59 6.77 12.52
C ARG A 282 2.94 6.15 12.74
N ASN A 283 3.48 5.57 11.69
CA ASN A 283 4.83 5.03 11.67
C ASN A 283 5.48 5.24 10.31
N THR A 284 6.81 5.18 10.27
CA THR A 284 7.53 5.13 9.00
C THR A 284 7.11 3.88 8.22
N PRO A 285 7.04 3.91 6.87
CA PRO A 285 6.58 2.78 6.06
C PRO A 285 7.34 1.48 6.33
N GLY A 286 8.63 1.58 6.70
CA GLY A 286 9.48 0.44 7.03
C GLY A 286 9.34 -0.08 8.47
N SER A 287 8.50 0.52 9.30
CA SER A 287 8.25 0.06 10.67
C SER A 287 7.57 -1.30 10.68
N ARG A 288 8.02 -2.19 11.57
CA ARG A 288 7.52 -3.56 11.72
C ARG A 288 7.50 -3.91 13.19
N ASN A 289 6.37 -3.62 13.83
CA ASN A 289 6.14 -3.90 15.25
C ASN A 289 5.21 -5.10 15.39
N ALA A 290 5.36 -5.84 16.48
CA ALA A 290 4.52 -7.01 16.76
C ALA A 290 3.07 -6.67 17.15
N ASP A 291 2.73 -5.38 17.14
CA ASP A 291 1.37 -4.87 17.31
C ASP A 291 0.84 -4.13 16.07
N ASN A 292 1.59 -4.12 14.96
CA ASN A 292 1.16 -3.60 13.65
C ASN A 292 0.78 -4.75 12.70
N GLY A 293 -0.39 -4.66 12.09
CA GLY A 293 -0.90 -5.50 11.01
C GLY A 293 -1.62 -4.64 9.96
N PHE A 294 -2.60 -5.21 9.27
CA PHE A 294 -3.40 -4.49 8.28
C PHE A 294 -4.69 -5.26 7.92
N ARG A 295 -5.67 -4.55 7.35
CA ARG A 295 -6.81 -5.14 6.63
C ARG A 295 -6.84 -4.68 5.17
N VAL A 296 -7.67 -5.37 4.40
CA VAL A 296 -7.86 -5.12 2.97
C VAL A 296 -9.19 -4.43 2.73
N VAL A 297 -9.23 -3.55 1.74
CA VAL A 297 -10.45 -3.06 1.09
C VAL A 297 -10.44 -3.53 -0.37
N ALA A 298 -11.59 -3.98 -0.87
CA ALA A 298 -11.81 -4.23 -2.28
C ALA A 298 -12.74 -3.16 -2.87
N ASP A 299 -12.32 -2.57 -3.97
CA ASP A 299 -13.19 -1.68 -4.74
C ASP A 299 -14.30 -2.49 -5.41
N LEU A 300 -15.44 -1.83 -5.66
CA LEU A 300 -16.58 -2.39 -6.38
C LEU A 300 -16.51 -2.23 -7.90
N GLY A 301 -15.42 -1.66 -8.41
CA GLY A 301 -15.16 -1.62 -9.86
C GLY A 301 -15.05 -3.03 -10.45
N PRO A 302 -15.31 -3.19 -11.77
CA PRO A 302 -15.19 -4.49 -12.41
C PRO A 302 -13.79 -5.10 -12.19
N PRO A 303 -13.69 -6.45 -12.15
CA PRO A 303 -12.40 -7.13 -12.16
C PRO A 303 -11.47 -6.55 -13.21
N LEU A 304 -10.16 -6.55 -12.97
CA LEU A 304 -9.18 -6.31 -14.03
C LEU A 304 -9.28 -7.49 -15.01
N VAL A 305 -10.24 -7.44 -15.93
CA VAL A 305 -10.23 -8.30 -17.11
C VAL A 305 -9.07 -7.80 -17.95
N GLU A 306 -8.00 -8.59 -17.93
CA GLU A 306 -6.95 -8.59 -18.93
C GLU A 306 -7.62 -8.46 -20.30
N GLN A 307 -7.35 -7.38 -21.04
CA GLN A 307 -7.80 -7.26 -22.42
C GLN A 307 -7.07 -8.32 -23.25
N ALA A 308 -7.57 -9.54 -23.22
CA ALA A 308 -7.33 -10.54 -24.23
C ALA A 308 -7.90 -10.00 -25.54
N GLY A 309 -7.11 -10.15 -26.61
CA GLY A 309 -7.28 -9.45 -27.88
C GLY A 309 -8.69 -9.48 -28.46
N SER A 310 -9.01 -8.38 -29.13
CA SER A 310 -10.09 -8.29 -30.10
C SER A 310 -9.86 -9.34 -31.20
N ALA A 311 -10.40 -10.54 -30.98
CA ALA A 311 -10.69 -11.49 -32.03
C ALA A 311 -11.99 -11.03 -32.69
N GLY A 312 -11.88 -10.62 -33.94
CA GLY A 312 -13.00 -10.16 -34.75
C GLY A 312 -14.14 -11.17 -34.79
N SER A 313 -15.33 -10.69 -34.48
CA SER A 313 -16.60 -11.37 -34.74
C SER A 313 -16.80 -11.56 -36.25
N THR A 314 -16.96 -12.80 -36.69
CA THR A 314 -17.70 -13.12 -37.92
C THR A 314 -19.20 -13.16 -37.59
N PRO A 315 -20.08 -12.84 -38.54
CA PRO A 315 -20.96 -13.90 -39.05
C PRO A 315 -21.07 -13.93 -40.58
N ALA A 316 -21.33 -15.14 -41.08
CA ALA A 316 -21.60 -15.56 -42.47
C ALA A 316 -22.86 -14.86 -43.08
N THR A 317 -23.23 -14.89 -44.37
CA THR A 317 -23.05 -15.88 -45.45
C THR A 317 -23.52 -15.28 -46.81
N LYS A 318 -23.05 -15.87 -47.93
CA LYS A 318 -23.62 -15.99 -49.31
C LYS A 318 -23.62 -14.80 -50.27
N SER A 319 -22.91 -14.95 -51.41
CA SER A 319 -23.50 -15.07 -52.77
C SER A 319 -22.41 -15.06 -53.85
N ALA A 320 -22.64 -15.82 -54.93
CA ALA A 320 -21.72 -16.25 -55.99
C ALA A 320 -21.47 -15.22 -57.11
N THR A 321 -20.38 -15.39 -57.88
CA THR A 321 -20.35 -15.71 -59.35
C THR A 321 -19.03 -15.31 -60.06
N GLY A 322 -18.63 -16.13 -61.06
CA GLY A 322 -17.79 -15.77 -62.23
C GLY A 322 -16.28 -16.04 -62.10
N LYS A 323 -15.74 -17.10 -62.74
CA LYS A 323 -15.09 -17.14 -64.08
C LYS A 323 -13.84 -16.22 -64.17
N SER A 324 -12.70 -16.59 -64.73
CA SER A 324 -12.31 -17.68 -65.64
C SER A 324 -10.80 -17.57 -65.90
N ASP A 325 -10.18 -18.70 -66.26
CA ASP A 325 -9.08 -18.91 -67.24
C ASP A 325 -7.75 -18.18 -66.95
N ASP A 326 -6.59 -18.81 -66.82
CA ASP A 326 -5.80 -19.70 -67.72
C ASP A 326 -4.37 -19.13 -67.50
N GLY A 327 -3.23 -19.82 -67.52
CA GLY A 327 -2.82 -21.11 -68.01
C GLY A 327 -1.31 -20.98 -68.29
N GLY A 328 -0.55 -22.07 -68.09
CA GLY A 328 0.81 -22.31 -68.64
C GLY A 328 1.96 -21.52 -67.98
N ALA A 329 2.92 -22.11 -67.25
CA ALA A 329 3.84 -23.22 -67.57
C ALA A 329 4.82 -22.92 -68.73
N GLY A 330 6.11 -23.22 -68.53
CA GLY A 330 7.15 -23.21 -69.57
C GLY A 330 8.31 -22.26 -69.25
N THR A 331 9.35 -22.59 -68.47
CA THR A 331 10.39 -23.64 -68.59
C THR A 331 11.56 -23.24 -69.52
N VAL A 332 12.78 -23.54 -69.04
CA VAL A 332 14.07 -23.76 -69.75
C VAL A 332 14.71 -22.49 -70.40
N VAL A 333 16.03 -22.29 -70.58
CA VAL A 333 17.25 -23.12 -70.60
C VAL A 333 18.45 -22.21 -70.32
N ALA A 334 19.35 -22.69 -69.45
CA ALA A 334 20.81 -22.74 -69.56
C ALA A 334 21.58 -21.89 -70.63
N ILE A 335 22.82 -21.52 -70.29
CA ILE A 335 24.04 -22.03 -70.94
C ILE A 335 25.28 -21.43 -70.25
N VAL A 336 26.22 -22.33 -69.97
CA VAL A 336 27.57 -22.16 -69.44
C VAL A 336 28.50 -21.66 -70.56
N LEU A 337 29.55 -20.90 -70.20
CA LEU A 337 30.91 -20.83 -70.78
C LEU A 337 31.56 -19.57 -70.15
N GLY A 338 32.79 -19.48 -69.68
CA GLY A 338 33.98 -20.32 -69.72
C GLY A 338 35.20 -19.39 -69.51
N PHE A 339 36.23 -19.89 -68.83
CA PHE A 339 37.63 -19.40 -68.80
C PHE A 339 38.04 -18.19 -67.93
N LEU A 340 38.64 -18.55 -66.78
CA LEU A 340 40.03 -18.29 -66.38
C LEU A 340 40.65 -16.90 -66.65
N GLY A 341 41.07 -16.25 -65.56
CA GLY A 341 42.29 -15.45 -65.58
C GLY A 341 42.23 -14.18 -64.71
N VAL A 342 42.79 -14.29 -63.50
CA VAL A 342 43.51 -13.22 -62.80
C VAL A 342 42.72 -11.93 -62.52
N VAL A 343 42.20 -11.78 -61.29
CA VAL A 343 42.55 -10.69 -60.35
C VAL A 343 42.06 -11.13 -58.98
N ALA A 344 42.98 -11.64 -58.16
CA ALA A 344 42.81 -11.56 -56.71
C ALA A 344 42.98 -10.09 -56.30
N LEU A 345 42.15 -9.66 -55.35
CA LEU A 345 42.16 -8.37 -54.63
C LEU A 345 41.70 -7.16 -55.44
N PRO A 346 40.39 -6.82 -55.37
CA PRO A 346 39.98 -5.99 -54.23
C PRO A 346 38.58 -6.32 -53.65
N LEU A 347 38.11 -7.57 -53.70
CA LEU A 347 36.82 -7.95 -53.09
C LEU A 347 36.93 -8.41 -51.62
N GLY A 348 38.11 -8.84 -51.18
CA GLY A 348 38.36 -9.19 -49.76
C GLY A 348 38.44 -7.97 -48.85
N ILE A 349 38.97 -6.85 -49.35
CA ILE A 349 39.09 -5.61 -48.57
C ILE A 349 37.73 -4.93 -48.43
N LEU A 350 36.85 -4.99 -49.45
CA LEU A 350 35.51 -4.40 -49.35
C LEU A 350 34.59 -5.18 -48.40
N ALA A 351 34.73 -6.52 -48.31
CA ALA A 351 34.00 -7.34 -47.35
C ALA A 351 34.48 -7.11 -45.90
N ILE A 352 35.79 -6.97 -45.69
CA ILE A 352 36.36 -6.63 -44.36
C ILE A 352 36.02 -5.19 -43.97
N ILE A 353 36.02 -4.24 -44.91
CA ILE A 353 35.60 -2.87 -44.65
C ILE A 353 34.09 -2.79 -44.38
N LEU A 354 33.23 -3.57 -45.05
CA LEU A 354 31.79 -3.59 -44.76
C LEU A 354 31.45 -4.31 -43.44
N VAL A 355 32.23 -5.31 -43.02
CA VAL A 355 32.10 -5.97 -41.70
C VAL A 355 32.71 -5.12 -40.58
N ALA A 356 33.80 -4.40 -40.83
CA ALA A 356 34.41 -3.44 -39.88
C ALA A 356 33.60 -2.14 -39.76
N LEU A 357 32.96 -1.66 -40.83
CA LEU A 357 32.06 -0.50 -40.81
C LEU A 357 30.65 -0.84 -40.29
N ARG A 358 30.27 -2.12 -40.18
CA ARG A 358 29.11 -2.57 -39.38
C ARG A 358 29.45 -2.83 -37.91
N LYS A 359 30.74 -2.89 -37.53
CA LYS A 359 31.21 -3.06 -36.14
C LYS A 359 32.11 -1.90 -35.70
N SER A 360 31.71 -0.65 -35.91
CA SER A 360 32.16 0.49 -35.09
C SER A 360 31.49 1.79 -35.56
N LYS A 361 30.18 1.88 -35.41
CA LYS A 361 29.62 3.11 -34.86
C LYS A 361 29.27 2.78 -33.44
N SER A 362 30.24 2.86 -32.54
CA SER A 362 29.95 3.11 -31.14
C SER A 362 29.11 4.38 -31.14
N VAL A 363 27.79 4.21 -31.06
CA VAL A 363 26.93 5.27 -30.54
C VAL A 363 27.64 5.70 -29.27
N PRO A 364 28.10 6.96 -29.14
CA PRO A 364 28.68 7.40 -27.88
C PRO A 364 27.66 6.98 -26.81
N PRO A 365 28.07 6.27 -25.74
CA PRO A 365 27.11 5.85 -24.73
C PRO A 365 26.31 7.09 -24.40
N ARG A 366 24.99 7.03 -24.64
CA ARG A 366 24.11 8.11 -24.22
C ARG A 366 24.50 8.36 -22.79
N THR A 367 25.03 9.55 -22.51
CA THR A 367 25.30 9.96 -21.14
C THR A 367 24.01 9.64 -20.40
N PRO A 368 24.03 8.78 -19.36
CA PRO A 368 22.80 8.41 -18.68
C PRO A 368 22.09 9.72 -18.33
N SER A 369 20.87 9.85 -18.84
CA SER A 369 20.02 11.00 -18.57
C SER A 369 19.70 11.10 -17.07
N VAL A 370 19.87 9.98 -16.36
CA VAL A 370 19.75 9.85 -14.92
C VAL A 370 21.12 9.92 -14.26
N PHE A 371 21.40 11.05 -13.60
CA PHE A 371 22.54 11.18 -12.70
C PHE A 371 22.15 10.72 -11.30
N VAL A 372 22.92 9.81 -10.72
CA VAL A 372 22.70 9.30 -9.37
C VAL A 372 23.83 9.73 -8.46
N THR A 373 23.49 10.18 -7.26
CA THR A 373 24.44 10.56 -6.21
C THR A 373 24.15 9.74 -4.96
N ALA A 374 25.20 9.30 -4.27
CA ALA A 374 25.09 8.56 -3.02
C ALA A 374 25.40 9.48 -1.82
N TYR A 375 24.56 9.43 -0.78
CA TYR A 375 24.77 10.18 0.46
C TYR A 375 24.82 9.19 1.62
N PRO A 376 25.97 9.09 2.34
CA PRO A 376 26.05 8.25 3.53
C PRO A 376 24.97 8.62 4.55
N ALA A 377 24.44 7.60 5.22
CA ALA A 377 23.54 7.68 6.36
C ALA A 377 24.09 6.78 7.47
N GLN A 378 23.47 6.84 8.65
CA GLN A 378 23.95 6.15 9.85
C GLN A 378 24.04 4.61 9.71
N ASP A 379 23.30 4.02 8.78
CA ASP A 379 23.17 2.58 8.60
C ASP A 379 23.07 2.17 7.12
N GLY A 380 23.43 3.06 6.21
CA GLY A 380 23.29 2.87 4.78
C GLY A 380 23.67 4.10 3.99
N PHE A 381 23.09 4.25 2.80
CA PHE A 381 23.23 5.46 2.02
C PHE A 381 22.03 5.69 1.12
N TRP A 382 21.73 6.95 0.85
CA TRP A 382 20.67 7.38 -0.06
C TRP A 382 21.19 7.50 -1.48
N LEU A 383 20.46 6.95 -2.44
CA LEU A 383 20.67 7.19 -3.86
C LEU A 383 19.65 8.21 -4.38
N ARG A 384 20.12 9.41 -4.69
CA ARG A 384 19.32 10.47 -5.30
C ARG A 384 19.56 10.51 -6.79
N ALA A 385 18.49 10.37 -7.56
CA ALA A 385 18.52 10.52 -9.00
C ALA A 385 17.98 11.89 -9.43
N ARG A 386 18.67 12.55 -10.36
CA ARG A 386 18.15 13.74 -11.05
C ARG A 386 17.50 13.29 -12.36
N GLY A 387 16.17 13.40 -12.44
CA GLY A 387 15.37 13.02 -13.62
C GLY A 387 14.48 11.79 -13.40
N PRO A 388 13.64 11.41 -14.38
CA PRO A 388 12.78 10.23 -14.30
C PRO A 388 13.61 8.95 -14.24
N SER A 389 13.65 8.34 -13.06
CA SER A 389 14.56 7.23 -12.74
C SER A 389 13.85 5.91 -12.45
N ALA A 390 12.52 5.85 -12.66
CA ALA A 390 11.73 4.67 -12.35
C ALA A 390 12.25 3.46 -13.13
N GLY A 391 12.66 2.41 -12.43
CA GLY A 391 13.19 1.19 -13.07
C GLY A 391 14.66 1.29 -13.52
N THR A 392 15.34 2.41 -13.26
CA THR A 392 16.79 2.53 -13.45
C THR A 392 17.50 1.70 -12.37
N ARG A 393 18.44 0.84 -12.77
CA ARG A 393 19.22 0.02 -11.85
C ARG A 393 20.58 0.68 -11.60
N VAL A 394 20.98 0.76 -10.34
CA VAL A 394 22.23 1.37 -9.91
C VAL A 394 23.10 0.31 -9.27
N GLN A 395 24.22 0.02 -9.91
CA GLN A 395 25.25 -0.84 -9.34
C GLN A 395 26.17 0.02 -8.48
N TYR A 396 26.49 -0.45 -7.28
CA TYR A 396 27.30 0.28 -6.33
C TYR A 396 28.32 -0.63 -5.64
N HIS A 397 29.34 0.00 -5.08
CA HIS A 397 30.28 -0.56 -4.13
C HIS A 397 30.27 0.31 -2.87
N CYS A 398 30.13 -0.29 -1.70
CA CYS A 398 30.22 0.43 -0.43
C CYS A 398 31.15 -0.28 0.56
N VAL A 399 31.78 0.51 1.42
CA VAL A 399 32.69 0.07 2.48
C VAL A 399 32.11 0.47 3.83
N MET A 400 32.06 -0.45 4.78
CA MET A 400 31.53 -0.26 6.13
C MET A 400 32.51 -0.86 7.14
N GLY A 401 33.36 -0.04 7.74
CA GLY A 401 34.49 -0.52 8.55
C GLY A 401 35.39 -1.45 7.72
N ALA A 402 35.57 -2.69 8.19
CA ALA A 402 36.35 -3.72 7.49
C ALA A 402 35.55 -4.46 6.38
N ASN A 403 34.24 -4.25 6.29
CA ASN A 403 33.37 -4.97 5.38
C ASN A 403 33.19 -4.22 4.05
N GLN A 404 33.10 -4.94 2.94
CA GLN A 404 32.85 -4.38 1.61
C GLN A 404 31.68 -5.09 0.94
N ARG A 405 30.84 -4.36 0.22
CA ARG A 405 29.69 -4.89 -0.50
C ARG A 405 29.60 -4.30 -1.90
N ARG A 406 29.35 -5.15 -2.90
CA ARG A 406 28.92 -4.77 -4.24
C ARG A 406 27.53 -5.30 -4.47
N ASP A 407 26.63 -4.45 -4.96
CA ASP A 407 25.26 -4.85 -5.21
C ASP A 407 24.60 -3.94 -6.26
N GLU A 408 23.37 -4.27 -6.61
CA GLU A 408 22.52 -3.50 -7.51
C GLU A 408 21.19 -3.15 -6.83
N VAL A 409 20.71 -1.92 -7.03
CA VAL A 409 19.42 -1.48 -6.51
C VAL A 409 18.62 -0.76 -7.60
N MET A 410 17.33 -1.02 -7.66
CA MET A 410 16.43 -0.38 -8.62
C MET A 410 15.82 0.89 -8.01
N LEU A 411 15.87 2.00 -8.74
CA LEU A 411 15.36 3.29 -8.32
C LEU A 411 13.83 3.36 -8.45
N SER A 412 13.21 4.02 -7.47
CA SER A 412 11.75 4.13 -7.33
C SER A 412 11.09 5.17 -8.24
N GLY A 413 11.86 6.05 -8.88
CA GLY A 413 11.35 6.93 -9.93
C GLY A 413 10.71 8.25 -9.50
N GLY A 414 11.19 8.82 -8.40
CA GLY A 414 10.76 10.13 -7.92
C GLY A 414 11.14 10.42 -6.47
N GLN A 415 11.64 9.41 -5.76
CA GLN A 415 12.15 9.53 -4.40
C GLN A 415 13.59 9.04 -4.33
N ASP A 416 14.33 9.52 -3.34
CA ASP A 416 15.64 8.96 -3.02
C ASP A 416 15.46 7.48 -2.64
N THR A 417 16.32 6.62 -3.16
CA THR A 417 16.28 5.19 -2.90
C THR A 417 17.30 4.86 -1.84
N PHE A 418 16.85 4.48 -0.66
CA PHE A 418 17.75 4.10 0.42
C PHE A 418 18.33 2.71 0.20
N VAL A 419 19.62 2.57 0.47
CA VAL A 419 20.33 1.31 0.47
C VAL A 419 20.86 1.07 1.88
N TYR A 420 20.23 0.14 2.59
CA TYR A 420 20.67 -0.26 3.92
C TYR A 420 21.90 -1.16 3.82
N THR A 421 22.94 -0.80 4.55
CA THR A 421 24.20 -1.52 4.59
C THR A 421 24.51 -2.11 5.97
N GLY A 422 23.78 -1.69 7.02
CA GLY A 422 23.92 -2.20 8.38
C GLY A 422 24.87 -1.42 9.28
N ALA A 423 25.52 -0.40 8.72
CA ALA A 423 26.42 0.53 9.39
C ALA A 423 26.65 1.75 8.50
N THR A 424 27.12 2.86 9.06
CA THR A 424 27.51 4.04 8.28
C THR A 424 28.60 3.65 7.28
N PRO A 425 28.34 3.75 5.96
CA PRO A 425 29.37 3.46 4.99
C PRO A 425 30.42 4.56 5.03
N ASN A 426 31.69 4.16 5.22
CA ASN A 426 32.83 5.05 5.12
C ASN A 426 33.07 5.50 3.67
N MET A 427 32.57 4.74 2.69
CA MET A 427 32.68 5.05 1.27
C MET A 427 31.53 4.42 0.50
N VAL A 428 30.98 5.15 -0.48
CA VAL A 428 30.00 4.64 -1.45
C VAL A 428 30.39 5.11 -2.84
N ASN A 429 30.60 4.16 -3.74
CA ASN A 429 30.94 4.39 -5.14
C ASN A 429 29.83 3.83 -6.03
N ILE A 430 29.29 4.67 -6.90
CA ILE A 430 28.37 4.20 -7.95
C ILE A 430 29.23 3.63 -9.09
N LEU A 431 29.03 2.35 -9.40
CA LEU A 431 29.77 1.62 -10.43
C LEU A 431 29.11 1.76 -11.80
N ALA A 432 27.79 1.69 -11.86
CA ALA A 432 27.02 1.84 -13.10
C ALA A 432 25.59 2.31 -12.84
N VAL A 433 25.02 3.07 -13.79
CA VAL A 433 23.60 3.45 -13.83
C VAL A 433 23.02 2.91 -15.14
N ILE A 434 22.07 1.99 -15.02
CA ILE A 434 21.50 1.23 -16.13
C ILE A 434 20.02 1.61 -16.26
N GLU A 435 19.70 2.48 -17.21
CA GLU A 435 18.32 2.89 -17.49
C GLU A 435 17.49 1.75 -18.10
N PRO A 436 16.18 1.68 -17.83
CA PRO A 436 15.30 0.72 -18.49
C PRO A 436 15.21 1.06 -19.99
N GLN A 437 15.36 0.04 -20.84
CA GLN A 437 15.23 0.19 -22.28
C GLN A 437 13.80 0.68 -22.62
N ARG A 438 13.64 1.92 -23.08
CA ARG A 438 12.35 2.39 -23.61
C ARG A 438 12.05 1.65 -24.91
N GLY A 439 10.90 0.96 -24.95
CA GLY A 439 10.32 0.48 -26.21
C GLY A 439 10.10 1.64 -27.17
N VAL A 440 10.52 1.48 -28.42
CA VAL A 440 10.39 2.48 -29.48
C VAL A 440 8.92 2.62 -29.85
N ALA A 441 8.27 3.72 -29.47
CA ALA A 441 6.98 4.15 -30.01
C ALA A 441 7.21 5.32 -30.97
N GLN A 442 6.61 5.17 -32.16
CA GLN A 442 6.78 5.99 -33.36
C GLN A 442 6.38 7.47 -33.19
N ALA A 443 6.98 8.26 -34.07
CA ALA A 443 6.86 9.70 -34.23
C ALA A 443 5.48 10.19 -34.69
N GLY A 444 5.19 11.42 -34.28
CA GLY A 444 4.15 12.32 -34.81
C GLY A 444 3.78 13.29 -33.70
N GLY A 445 3.86 14.61 -33.81
CA GLY A 445 4.16 15.55 -34.89
C GLY A 445 3.61 16.90 -34.41
N GLY A 446 4.28 18.02 -34.74
CA GLY A 446 3.64 19.34 -34.72
C GLY A 446 4.27 20.45 -33.87
N HIS A 447 4.96 21.37 -34.58
CA HIS A 447 4.96 22.84 -34.45
C HIS A 447 5.43 23.47 -33.11
N GLY A 448 6.31 24.47 -33.05
CA GLY A 448 6.96 25.32 -34.05
C GLY A 448 7.15 26.74 -33.50
N GLY A 449 8.40 27.17 -33.30
CA GLY A 449 8.90 28.57 -33.21
C GLY A 449 8.50 29.42 -31.98
N GLY A 450 9.33 30.27 -31.36
CA GLY A 450 10.68 30.75 -31.64
C GLY A 450 10.94 32.03 -30.83
N GLY A 451 12.20 32.34 -30.50
CA GLY A 451 12.64 33.63 -29.92
C GLY A 451 13.73 33.45 -28.85
N ARG A 452 15.01 33.36 -29.23
CA ARG A 452 16.02 34.45 -29.40
C ARG A 452 16.63 34.96 -28.09
N GLY A 453 17.96 34.84 -27.98
CA GLY A 453 18.79 35.80 -27.24
C GLY A 453 20.11 35.27 -26.66
N GLY A 454 21.19 35.29 -27.45
CA GLY A 454 22.61 35.45 -27.06
C GLY A 454 23.27 34.35 -26.20
N GLY A 455 24.43 33.76 -26.50
CA GLY A 455 25.52 34.17 -27.38
C GLY A 455 26.83 34.24 -26.57
N GLY A 456 27.72 33.26 -26.74
CA GLY A 456 29.17 33.47 -26.68
C GLY A 456 29.99 32.81 -25.56
N GLY A 457 30.66 31.70 -25.91
CA GLY A 457 32.07 31.42 -25.55
C GLY A 457 32.34 30.86 -24.13
N VAL A 458 33.39 30.10 -23.85
CA VAL A 458 34.49 29.44 -24.58
C VAL A 458 34.97 28.32 -23.62
N SER A 459 35.55 27.27 -24.22
CA SER A 459 36.28 26.13 -23.67
C SER A 459 36.99 26.25 -22.31
N GLY A 460 37.09 25.11 -21.62
CA GLY A 460 38.20 24.83 -20.70
C GLY A 460 37.87 23.69 -19.75
N GLY A 461 38.14 22.46 -20.17
CA GLY A 461 38.10 21.31 -19.26
C GLY A 461 39.26 21.36 -18.27
N HIS A 462 39.02 20.95 -17.03
CA HIS A 462 39.98 20.23 -16.19
C HIS A 462 39.23 19.52 -15.07
N HIS A 463 39.46 18.21 -14.96
CA HIS A 463 39.13 17.43 -13.77
C HIS A 463 39.93 17.97 -12.58
N GLN A 464 39.25 18.20 -11.45
CA GLN A 464 39.82 17.94 -10.13
C GLN A 464 38.71 17.85 -9.08
N ALA A 465 38.80 16.78 -8.28
CA ALA A 465 38.08 16.64 -7.03
C ALA A 465 38.66 17.58 -5.97
N VAL A 466 37.89 17.73 -4.88
CA VAL A 466 38.24 18.15 -3.50
C VAL A 466 37.38 19.34 -3.05
N GLY A 467 36.75 19.20 -1.88
CA GLY A 467 36.05 20.30 -1.21
C GLY A 467 35.29 19.88 0.04
N VAL A 468 36.00 19.79 1.16
CA VAL A 468 35.53 19.79 2.56
C VAL A 468 34.70 21.05 2.88
N TRP A 469 34.01 21.06 4.04
CA TRP A 469 33.46 22.18 4.86
C TRP A 469 31.99 21.89 5.22
N GLY A 470 31.49 22.08 6.44
CA GLY A 470 31.96 22.78 7.63
C GLY A 470 30.70 23.08 8.47
N ALA A 471 30.78 22.89 9.78
CA ALA A 471 29.66 23.15 10.67
C ALA A 471 29.27 24.65 10.66
N VAL A 472 27.97 24.92 10.57
CA VAL A 472 27.39 26.22 10.95
C VAL A 472 26.21 25.94 11.85
N HIS A 473 26.37 26.32 13.12
CA HIS A 473 25.27 26.56 14.05
C HIS A 473 24.45 27.75 13.54
N ASP A 474 23.13 27.60 13.45
CA ASP A 474 22.25 28.70 13.83
C ASP A 474 20.91 28.17 14.37
N SER A 475 20.24 29.07 15.06
CA SER A 475 19.62 28.87 16.34
C SER A 475 18.11 28.99 16.23
N SER A 476 17.42 28.45 17.23
CA SER A 476 16.07 28.82 17.66
C SER A 476 14.90 28.45 16.72
N TRP A 477 14.37 27.25 16.95
CA TRP A 477 12.92 27.04 16.93
C TRP A 477 12.49 26.48 18.27
N HIS A 478 11.68 27.25 18.99
CA HIS A 478 11.15 26.92 20.31
C HIS A 478 10.22 25.70 20.18
N ASN A 479 10.68 24.56 20.67
CA ASN A 479 9.87 23.35 20.76
C ASN A 479 9.08 23.38 22.06
N ASN A 480 7.81 23.81 22.00
CA ASN A 480 6.89 23.72 23.13
C ASN A 480 6.25 22.32 23.15
N ASN A 481 7.07 21.31 23.43
CA ASN A 481 6.64 19.93 23.63
C ASN A 481 6.21 19.74 25.08
N ASN A 482 5.00 20.19 25.43
CA ASN A 482 4.30 19.66 26.61
C ASN A 482 3.68 18.31 26.24
N ASN A 483 4.54 17.30 26.10
CA ASN A 483 4.11 15.90 26.04
C ASN A 483 4.15 15.32 27.46
N THR A 484 3.17 15.69 28.29
CA THR A 484 2.93 15.06 29.60
C THR A 484 2.15 13.76 29.45
N SER A 485 2.56 12.88 28.53
CA SER A 485 2.09 11.49 28.53
C SER A 485 3.18 10.61 29.17
N SER A 486 2.87 10.06 30.34
CA SER A 486 3.75 9.23 31.17
C SER A 486 3.94 7.81 30.58
N GLU A 487 4.08 7.68 29.26
CA GLU A 487 4.17 6.37 28.61
C GLU A 487 5.60 6.01 28.19
N PRO A 488 6.18 4.91 28.72
CA PRO A 488 7.51 4.43 28.34
C PRO A 488 7.59 3.87 26.90
N PHE A 489 6.50 3.92 26.11
CA PHE A 489 6.41 3.34 24.76
C PHE A 489 6.13 4.35 23.64
N ALA A 490 5.89 5.63 23.95
CA ALA A 490 5.75 6.67 22.94
C ALA A 490 7.09 7.04 22.26
N GLY A 491 8.21 6.53 22.79
CA GLY A 491 9.57 6.80 22.34
C GLY A 491 10.29 5.63 21.66
N TYR A 492 9.62 4.52 21.30
CA TYR A 492 10.31 3.52 20.48
C TYR A 492 10.58 4.13 19.11
N PRO A 493 11.85 4.16 18.66
CA PRO A 493 12.19 4.79 17.41
C PRO A 493 11.53 4.03 16.27
N SER A 494 10.47 4.64 15.71
CA SER A 494 10.04 4.40 14.35
C SER A 494 11.30 4.49 13.49
N ALA A 495 11.72 3.36 12.90
CA ALA A 495 12.98 3.20 12.16
C ALA A 495 13.49 4.54 11.59
N TYR A 496 14.60 5.00 12.17
CA TYR A 496 15.23 6.31 11.96
C TYR A 496 15.46 6.63 10.48
#